data_AF-A0A1X0NJ41-F1
#
_entry.id   AF-A0A1X0NJ41-F1
#
_cell.length_a   1.000
_cell.length_b   1.000
_cell.length_c   1.000
_cell.angle_alpha   90.00
_cell.angle_beta   90.00
_cell.angle_gamma   90.00
#
_symmetry.space_group_name_H-M   'P 1'
#
loop_
_entity.id
_entity.type
_entity.pdbx_description
1 polymer ?
#
loop_
_entity_poly.entity_id
_entity_poly.type
_entity_poly.pdbx_seq_one_letter_code
_entity_poly.pdbx_strand_id
1 'polypeptide(L)'
;MGVPVRRGNKNVSFRFAAGMCYTLSRDVAKHFVSYEPLKRLVHLPYKKEREEEFLSLGMDHEDVMVGRVLQVESPYTPLVFVSDLTCRFEHILNGSIQFKINPKSVVIHNLQEDDYVILMDRFGNGTTYRPRLRFCPKPNQIKFLC
;
A
#
# COMPACT_ATOMS: atom_id res chain seq x y z
N MET A 1 -7.56 2.79 -12.15
CA MET A 1 -7.38 1.96 -13.36
C MET A 1 -6.66 0.68 -12.95
N GLY A 2 -6.93 -0.44 -13.60
CA GLY A 2 -6.21 -1.69 -13.31
C GLY A 2 -5.01 -1.87 -14.24
N VAL A 3 -3.97 -2.56 -13.77
CA VAL A 3 -2.78 -2.90 -14.55
C VAL A 3 -3.09 -4.14 -15.39
N PRO A 4 -2.91 -4.10 -16.72
CA PRO A 4 -3.11 -5.27 -17.56
C PRO A 4 -1.90 -6.22 -17.47
N VAL A 5 -2.16 -7.52 -17.35
CA VAL A 5 -1.17 -8.60 -17.46
C VAL A 5 -1.73 -9.69 -18.37
N ARG A 6 -0.88 -10.23 -19.25
CA ARG A 6 -1.23 -11.33 -20.14
C ARG A 6 -0.96 -12.67 -19.45
N ARG A 7 -1.98 -13.53 -19.36
CA ARG A 7 -1.87 -14.90 -18.85
C ARG A 7 -2.32 -15.87 -19.94
N GLY A 8 -1.36 -16.42 -20.67
CA GLY A 8 -1.61 -17.20 -21.88
C GLY A 8 -2.38 -16.37 -22.93
N ASN A 9 -3.61 -16.79 -23.23
CA ASN A 9 -4.49 -16.11 -24.19
C ASN A 9 -5.48 -15.13 -23.55
N LYS A 10 -5.41 -14.89 -22.23
CA LYS A 10 -6.30 -13.98 -21.51
C LYS A 10 -5.55 -12.73 -21.04
N ASN A 11 -6.17 -11.57 -21.18
CA ASN A 11 -5.74 -10.35 -20.51
C ASN A 11 -6.48 -10.23 -19.18
N VAL A 12 -5.73 -10.23 -18.08
CA VAL A 12 -6.24 -10.02 -16.73
C VAL A 12 -5.86 -8.62 -16.29
N SER A 13 -6.78 -7.92 -15.64
CA SER A 13 -6.50 -6.61 -15.04
C SER A 13 -6.62 -6.71 -13.53
N PHE A 14 -5.68 -6.12 -12.79
CA PHE A 14 -5.69 -6.10 -11.33
C PHE A 14 -5.46 -4.68 -10.78
N ARG A 15 -5.90 -4.45 -9.54
CA ARG A 15 -5.69 -3.16 -8.85
C ARG A 15 -4.45 -3.23 -7.97
N PHE A 16 -3.80 -2.12 -7.70
CA PHE A 16 -2.71 -2.07 -6.72
C PHE A 16 -2.81 -0.78 -5.91
N ALA A 17 -2.24 -0.79 -4.71
CA ALA A 17 -2.14 0.39 -3.87
C ALA A 17 -0.82 1.08 -4.20
N ALA A 18 -0.88 2.13 -5.02
CA ALA A 18 0.32 2.79 -5.51
C ALA A 18 1.02 3.62 -4.42
N GLY A 19 2.35 3.57 -4.42
CA GLY A 19 3.19 4.53 -3.69
C GLY A 19 3.57 4.16 -2.25
N MET A 20 4.03 5.17 -1.50
CA MET A 20 4.94 5.01 -0.35
C MET A 20 4.32 4.41 0.92
N CYS A 21 2.99 4.33 1.02
CA CYS A 21 2.32 3.96 2.25
C CYS A 21 1.00 3.22 1.98
N TYR A 22 1.02 1.91 2.16
CA TYR A 22 -0.19 1.11 2.31
C TYR A 22 0.03 0.09 3.42
N THR A 23 -1.07 -0.49 3.90
CA THR A 23 -1.02 -1.53 4.92
C THR A 23 -1.81 -2.73 4.46
N LEU A 24 -1.39 -3.90 4.91
CA LEU A 24 -2.12 -5.14 4.72
C LEU A 24 -2.70 -5.56 6.06
N SER A 25 -3.94 -6.05 6.06
CA SER A 25 -4.47 -6.75 7.22
C SER A 25 -3.65 -8.02 7.45
N ARG A 26 -3.65 -8.51 8.70
CA ARG A 26 -2.82 -9.64 9.12
C ARG A 26 -3.05 -10.89 8.27
N ASP A 27 -4.30 -11.16 7.91
CA ASP A 27 -4.69 -12.30 7.07
C ASP A 27 -4.21 -12.15 5.63
N VAL A 28 -4.36 -10.96 5.04
CA VAL A 28 -3.85 -10.65 3.70
C VAL A 28 -2.32 -10.76 3.66
N ALA A 29 -1.64 -10.23 4.67
CA ALA A 29 -0.18 -10.34 4.79
C ALA A 29 0.27 -11.80 4.90
N LYS A 30 -0.39 -12.61 5.74
CA LYS A 30 -0.12 -14.05 5.87
C LYS A 30 -0.29 -14.79 4.55
N HIS A 31 -1.39 -14.54 3.85
CA HIS A 31 -1.64 -15.14 2.54
C HIS A 31 -0.56 -14.74 1.54
N PHE A 32 -0.23 -13.45 1.46
CA PHE A 32 0.79 -12.92 0.55
C PHE A 32 2.16 -13.57 0.77
N VAL A 33 2.65 -13.62 2.01
CA VAL A 33 3.99 -14.20 2.30
C VAL A 33 4.03 -15.72 2.22
N SER A 34 2.87 -16.39 2.17
CA SER A 34 2.79 -17.84 1.95
C SER A 34 2.93 -18.25 0.49
N TYR A 35 2.94 -17.29 -0.45
CA TYR A 35 3.09 -17.60 -1.88
C TYR A 35 4.54 -18.03 -2.19
N GLU A 36 4.74 -19.35 -2.24
CA GLU A 36 6.08 -19.97 -2.37
C GLU A 36 6.92 -19.48 -3.56
N PRO A 37 6.39 -19.24 -4.78
CA PRO A 37 7.18 -18.69 -5.87
C PRO A 37 7.81 -17.33 -5.55
N LEU A 38 7.04 -16.41 -4.94
CA LEU A 38 7.57 -15.11 -4.52
C LEU A 38 8.54 -15.27 -3.35
N LYS A 39 8.15 -16.04 -2.33
CA LYS A 39 8.98 -16.30 -1.15
C LYS A 39 10.34 -16.86 -1.55
N ARG A 40 10.39 -17.81 -2.49
CA ARG A 40 11.64 -18.34 -3.05
C ARG A 40 12.51 -17.23 -3.65
N LEU A 41 11.95 -16.36 -4.50
CA LEU A 41 12.71 -15.30 -5.16
C LEU A 41 13.27 -14.26 -4.18
N VAL A 42 12.51 -13.90 -3.13
CA VAL A 42 12.97 -12.96 -2.09
C VAL A 42 14.19 -13.49 -1.32
N HIS A 43 14.32 -14.81 -1.17
CA HIS A 43 15.47 -15.42 -0.49
C HIS A 43 16.66 -15.72 -1.42
N LEU A 44 16.53 -15.48 -2.73
CA LEU A 44 17.60 -15.70 -3.69
C LEU A 44 18.37 -14.40 -3.93
N PRO A 45 19.72 -14.43 -3.89
CA PRO A 45 20.51 -13.32 -4.39
C PRO A 45 20.19 -13.06 -5.86
N TYR A 46 20.01 -11.78 -6.18
CA TYR A 46 19.79 -11.37 -7.57
C TYR A 46 20.97 -11.81 -8.45
N LYS A 47 20.64 -12.28 -9.65
CA LYS A 47 21.56 -12.65 -10.72
C LYS A 47 20.93 -12.28 -12.05
N LYS A 48 21.69 -11.71 -12.98
CA LYS A 48 21.18 -11.21 -14.26
C LYS A 48 20.54 -12.32 -15.09
N GLU A 49 21.07 -13.54 -15.00
CA GLU A 49 20.55 -14.73 -15.70
C GLU A 49 19.14 -15.13 -15.25
N ARG A 50 18.70 -14.65 -14.08
CA ARG A 50 17.37 -14.91 -13.51
C ARG A 50 16.45 -13.70 -13.53
N GLU A 51 16.86 -12.59 -14.15
CA GLU A 51 16.08 -11.36 -14.15
C GLU A 51 14.63 -11.57 -14.62
N GLU A 52 14.43 -12.42 -15.64
CA GLU A 52 13.08 -12.78 -16.10
C GLU A 52 12.22 -13.39 -14.98
N GLU A 53 12.79 -14.18 -14.07
CA GLU A 53 12.03 -14.73 -12.93
C GLU A 53 11.55 -13.62 -11.99
N PHE A 54 12.39 -12.63 -11.70
CA PHE A 54 12.03 -11.47 -10.85
C PHE A 54 10.98 -10.59 -11.54
N LEU A 55 11.19 -10.24 -12.80
CA LEU A 55 10.25 -9.44 -13.59
C LEU A 55 8.92 -10.18 -13.82
N SER A 56 8.94 -11.51 -13.88
CA SER A 56 7.74 -12.32 -14.03
C SER A 56 6.76 -12.15 -12.88
N LEU A 57 7.18 -11.68 -11.70
CA LEU A 57 6.31 -11.33 -10.58
C LEU A 57 6.18 -9.81 -10.34
N GLY A 58 6.80 -8.99 -11.18
CA GLY A 58 6.80 -7.53 -11.05
C GLY A 58 7.68 -7.02 -9.91
N MET A 59 8.74 -7.75 -9.54
CA MET A 59 9.60 -7.39 -8.39
C MET A 59 10.41 -6.10 -8.60
N ASP A 60 10.40 -5.53 -9.81
CA ASP A 60 10.90 -4.19 -10.15
C ASP A 60 9.96 -3.06 -9.69
N HIS A 61 8.72 -3.38 -9.34
CA HIS A 61 7.70 -2.47 -8.82
C HIS A 61 6.95 -3.13 -7.65
N GLU A 62 7.41 -2.88 -6.42
CA GLU A 62 6.94 -3.56 -5.21
C GLU A 62 5.42 -3.49 -5.00
N ASP A 63 4.82 -2.33 -5.23
CA ASP A 63 3.39 -2.08 -5.09
C ASP A 63 2.56 -2.86 -6.12
N VAL A 64 3.05 -2.90 -7.36
CA VAL A 64 2.46 -3.69 -8.45
C VAL A 64 2.58 -5.18 -8.16
N MET A 65 3.74 -5.66 -7.67
CA MET A 65 3.95 -7.05 -7.27
C MET A 65 2.92 -7.49 -6.22
N VAL A 66 2.69 -6.69 -5.17
CA VAL A 66 1.71 -7.04 -4.14
C VAL A 66 0.31 -7.19 -4.72
N GLY A 67 -0.13 -6.20 -5.52
CA GLY A 67 -1.44 -6.25 -6.18
C GLY A 67 -1.58 -7.46 -7.12
N ARG A 68 -0.51 -7.77 -7.87
CA ARG A 68 -0.45 -8.88 -8.82
C ARG A 68 -0.55 -10.23 -8.11
N VAL A 69 0.24 -10.45 -7.07
CA VAL A 69 0.21 -11.71 -6.32
C VAL A 69 -1.16 -11.94 -5.70
N LEU A 70 -1.73 -10.92 -5.04
CA LEU A 70 -3.00 -11.04 -4.33
C LEU A 70 -4.24 -11.24 -5.22
N GLN A 71 -4.18 -10.90 -6.50
CA GLN A 71 -5.35 -10.99 -7.41
C GLN A 71 -5.15 -11.93 -8.59
N VAL A 72 -3.91 -12.22 -8.99
CA VAL A 72 -3.61 -12.96 -10.22
C VAL A 72 -2.89 -14.27 -9.93
N GLU A 73 -1.77 -14.20 -9.20
CA GLU A 73 -0.88 -15.36 -9.02
C GLU A 73 -1.35 -16.27 -7.88
N SER A 74 -1.74 -15.69 -6.75
CA SER A 74 -2.34 -16.36 -5.60
C SER A 74 -3.59 -15.59 -5.14
N PRO A 75 -4.72 -15.69 -5.88
CA PRO A 75 -5.89 -14.86 -5.61
C PRO A 75 -6.44 -15.05 -4.20
N TYR A 76 -6.52 -13.96 -3.42
CA TYR A 76 -7.17 -13.95 -2.11
C TYR A 76 -8.60 -13.42 -2.25
N THR A 77 -9.59 -14.32 -2.24
CA THR A 77 -11.00 -13.95 -2.46
C THR A 77 -11.59 -13.01 -1.40
N PRO A 78 -11.20 -13.07 -0.12
CA PRO A 78 -11.67 -12.11 0.90
C PRO A 78 -11.05 -10.70 0.79
N LEU A 79 -10.28 -10.41 -0.26
CA LEU A 79 -9.57 -9.13 -0.41
C LEU A 79 -10.52 -7.94 -0.54
N VAL A 80 -10.39 -6.98 0.38
CA VAL A 80 -11.10 -5.69 0.37
C VAL A 80 -10.08 -4.57 0.21
N PHE A 81 -10.27 -3.71 -0.79
CA PHE A 81 -9.45 -2.52 -0.95
C PHE A 81 -10.00 -1.36 -0.12
N VAL A 82 -9.17 -0.81 0.75
CA VAL A 82 -9.51 0.38 1.54
C VAL A 82 -8.71 1.57 1.01
N SER A 83 -9.38 2.69 0.75
CA SER A 83 -8.73 3.92 0.33
C SER A 83 -9.29 5.14 1.04
N ASP A 84 -8.42 6.14 1.20
CA ASP A 84 -8.76 7.45 1.74
C ASP A 84 -8.73 8.51 0.63
N LEU A 85 -9.51 9.57 0.75
CA LEU A 85 -9.37 10.74 -0.12
C LEU A 85 -8.07 11.49 0.18
N THR A 86 -7.53 12.16 -0.85
CA THR A 86 -6.23 12.85 -0.81
C THR A 86 -6.13 13.95 0.25
N CYS A 87 -7.26 14.47 0.74
CA CYS A 87 -7.30 15.44 1.86
C CYS A 87 -6.74 14.89 3.19
N ARG A 88 -6.51 13.58 3.29
CA ARG A 88 -5.92 12.92 4.47
C ARG A 88 -4.50 12.41 4.21
N PHE A 89 -3.96 12.67 3.01
CA PHE A 89 -2.59 12.38 2.62
C PHE A 89 -1.82 13.69 2.59
N GLU A 90 -0.96 13.87 3.59
CA GLU A 90 -0.12 15.05 3.69
C GLU A 90 1.20 14.81 2.98
N HIS A 91 1.64 15.80 2.22
CA HIS A 91 2.94 15.82 1.58
C HIS A 91 3.63 17.11 1.96
N ILE A 92 4.79 17.01 2.62
CA ILE A 92 5.52 18.18 3.11
C ILE A 92 6.49 18.62 2.02
N LEU A 93 6.31 19.84 1.54
CA LEU A 93 7.23 20.51 0.63
C LEU A 93 7.82 21.70 1.40
N ASN A 94 9.14 21.82 1.40
CA ASN A 94 9.86 22.99 1.95
C ASN A 94 9.69 23.23 3.48
N GLY A 95 9.59 22.17 4.30
CA GLY A 95 9.80 22.25 5.76
C GLY A 95 8.70 22.90 6.61
N SER A 96 7.58 23.34 6.02
CA SER A 96 6.46 23.93 6.78
C SER A 96 5.42 22.88 7.20
N ILE A 97 5.71 22.14 8.27
CA ILE A 97 4.86 21.10 8.87
C ILE A 97 3.57 21.64 9.49
N GLN A 98 3.63 22.87 10.01
CA GLN A 98 2.73 23.30 11.08
C GLN A 98 1.27 23.50 10.64
N PHE A 99 1.01 23.84 9.38
CA PHE A 99 -0.34 24.28 8.95
C PHE A 99 -1.20 23.20 8.30
N LYS A 100 -0.63 22.09 7.86
CA LYS A 100 -1.38 21.09 7.06
C LYS A 100 -1.79 19.85 7.86
N ILE A 101 -0.92 19.41 8.77
CA ILE A 101 -1.10 18.15 9.49
C ILE A 101 -2.07 18.34 10.65
N ASN A 102 -3.03 17.43 10.73
CA ASN A 102 -4.09 17.43 11.73
C ASN A 102 -4.40 15.98 12.18
N PRO A 103 -5.15 15.78 13.28
CA PRO A 103 -5.45 14.43 13.78
C PRO A 103 -6.16 13.49 12.78
N LYS A 104 -6.76 14.01 11.70
CA LYS A 104 -7.40 13.18 10.66
C LYS A 104 -6.42 12.71 9.59
N SER A 105 -5.21 13.25 9.51
CA SER A 105 -4.19 12.83 8.55
C SER A 105 -3.85 11.34 8.78
N VAL A 106 -3.77 10.56 7.70
CA VAL A 106 -3.50 9.11 7.73
C VAL A 106 -2.07 8.81 7.32
N VAL A 107 -1.56 9.55 6.34
CA VAL A 107 -0.19 9.42 5.85
C VAL A 107 0.41 10.82 5.79
N ILE A 108 1.66 10.93 6.24
CA ILE A 108 2.47 12.15 6.11
C ILE A 108 3.76 11.74 5.41
N HIS A 109 3.94 12.22 4.18
CA HIS A 109 5.08 11.90 3.34
C HIS A 109 6.12 13.03 3.35
N ASN A 110 7.39 12.66 3.14
CA ASN A 110 8.55 13.56 3.03
C ASN A 110 8.88 14.30 4.34
N LEU A 111 8.79 13.58 5.47
CA LEU A 111 9.25 14.04 6.79
C LEU A 111 10.78 13.92 6.89
N GLN A 112 11.41 14.91 7.53
CA GLN A 112 12.77 14.79 8.07
C GLN A 112 12.75 14.14 9.46
N GLU A 113 13.91 13.74 9.97
CA GLU A 113 13.99 13.12 11.31
C GLU A 113 13.46 14.03 12.43
N ASP A 114 13.85 15.31 12.41
CA ASP A 114 13.40 16.33 13.38
C ASP A 114 11.87 16.55 13.34
N ASP A 115 11.27 16.35 12.17
CA ASP A 115 9.83 16.49 11.99
C ASP A 115 9.04 15.43 12.77
N TYR A 116 9.60 14.22 12.92
CA TYR A 116 9.01 13.19 13.77
C TYR A 116 8.99 13.62 15.23
N VAL A 117 10.04 14.31 15.72
CA VAL A 117 10.09 14.81 17.10
C VAL A 117 8.96 15.79 17.35
N ILE A 118 8.75 16.75 16.43
CA ILE A 118 7.66 17.73 16.50
C ILE A 118 6.29 17.04 16.50
N LEU A 119 6.09 16.04 15.63
CA LEU A 119 4.83 15.32 15.54
C LEU A 119 4.57 14.45 16.78
N MET A 120 5.60 13.82 17.33
CA MET A 120 5.52 13.02 18.54
C MET A 120 5.24 13.89 19.77
N ASP A 121 5.81 15.10 19.87
CA ASP A 121 5.46 16.07 20.91
C ASP A 121 3.99 16.53 20.77
N ARG A 122 3.58 16.87 19.55
CA ARG A 122 2.23 17.36 19.26
C ARG A 122 1.13 16.33 19.48
N PHE A 123 1.37 15.05 19.14
CA PHE A 123 0.34 14.01 19.12
C PHE A 123 0.58 12.85 20.10
N GLY A 124 1.76 12.73 20.71
CA GLY A 124 2.16 11.57 21.51
C GLY A 124 1.33 11.35 22.78
N ASN A 125 0.75 12.41 23.34
CA ASN A 125 -0.16 12.32 24.49
C ASN A 125 -1.62 12.01 24.10
N GLY A 126 -1.94 11.94 22.80
CA GLY A 126 -3.28 11.64 22.31
C GLY A 126 -3.59 10.15 22.40
N THR A 127 -4.27 9.71 23.46
CA THR A 127 -4.44 8.28 23.75
C THR A 127 -5.49 7.54 22.91
N THR A 128 -6.28 8.20 22.06
CA THR A 128 -7.07 7.55 20.98
C THR A 128 -7.89 8.60 20.23
N TYR A 129 -7.34 9.18 19.17
CA TYR A 129 -8.17 9.96 18.25
C TYR A 129 -8.99 9.01 17.38
N ARG A 130 -10.31 8.95 17.61
CA ARG A 130 -11.26 8.23 16.74
C ARG A 130 -11.98 9.25 15.86
N PRO A 131 -11.50 9.51 14.63
CA PRO A 131 -12.21 10.42 13.75
C PRO A 131 -13.59 9.87 13.42
N ARG A 132 -14.61 10.74 13.43
CA ARG A 132 -15.89 10.43 12.77
C ARG A 132 -15.66 10.56 11.26
N LEU A 133 -15.53 9.41 10.60
CA LEU A 133 -15.26 9.35 9.17
C LEU A 133 -16.54 9.04 8.40
N ARG A 134 -16.76 9.78 7.32
CA ARG A 134 -17.72 9.38 6.29
C ARG A 134 -17.03 8.35 5.38
N PHE A 135 -17.75 7.33 4.96
CA PHE A 135 -17.23 6.36 4.01
C PHE A 135 -18.33 5.86 3.07
N CYS A 136 -17.91 5.44 1.88
CA CYS A 136 -18.76 4.82 0.89
C CYS A 136 -18.34 3.34 0.73
N PRO A 137 -19.13 2.39 1.25
CA PRO A 137 -18.90 0.97 0.98
C PRO A 137 -19.29 0.62 -0.45
N LYS A 138 -18.50 -0.25 -1.08
CA LYS A 138 -18.77 -0.89 -2.38
C LYS A 138 -18.37 -2.37 -2.27
N PRO A 139 -18.84 -3.24 -3.18
CA PRO A 139 -18.34 -4.62 -3.23
C PRO A 139 -16.82 -4.65 -3.29
N ASN A 140 -16.19 -5.33 -2.32
CA ASN A 140 -14.73 -5.45 -2.16
C ASN A 140 -13.97 -4.11 -2.08
N GLN A 141 -14.65 -3.03 -1.70
CA GLN A 141 -14.03 -1.70 -1.55
C GLN A 141 -14.64 -0.87 -0.43
N ILE A 142 -13.81 -0.15 0.31
CA ILE A 142 -14.22 0.89 1.24
C ILE A 142 -13.47 2.15 0.87
N LYS A 143 -14.20 3.26 0.68
CA LYS A 143 -13.60 4.57 0.42
C LYS A 143 -13.96 5.53 1.53
N PHE A 144 -12.99 5.96 2.32
CA PHE A 144 -13.14 7.02 3.31
C PHE A 144 -13.13 8.39 2.62
N LEU A 145 -13.97 9.28 3.12
CA LEU A 145 -14.17 10.62 2.59
C LEU A 145 -13.61 11.67 3.54
N CYS A 146 -13.35 12.85 2.98
CA CYS A 146 -13.43 14.12 3.70
C CYS A 146 -14.93 14.42 3.94
#